data_AF-A0A942DS42-F1
#
_entry.id   AF-A0A942DS42-F1
#
_cell.length_a   1.000
_cell.length_b   1.000
_cell.length_c   1.000
_cell.angle_alpha   90.00
_cell.angle_beta   90.00
_cell.angle_gamma   90.00
#
_symmetry.space_group_name_H-M   'P 1'
#
loop_
_entity.id
_entity.type
_entity.pdbx_description
1 polymer ?
#
loop_
_entity_poly.entity_id
_entity_poly.type
_entity_poly.pdbx_seq_one_letter_code
_entity_poly.pdbx_strand_id
1 'polypeptide(L)'
;MTQDTQTQDLKQPIGIYILALLFMLAPLGNIIVSFAGSGVANWYHPAEFAELVKTIPVADWLWLAGIFIAGLALLMRHKSAWLIAVMALLIVLAMNTYRAFTIDDTVLNPEFVRVQILISILVTFSVLIIAFYARYPYLDRRQQWMFPTAHRYDVKSPVIVHTGGELAGLTESVSTAGIRIRLAKATDSLKGKTEVEFTFSELPGLNKVKAEVIEFSGDVLRLKYKHFGWGARGVLEAWLKSKKG
;
A
#
# COMPACT_ATOMS: atom_id res chain seq x y z
N MET A 1 -9.58 32.45 5.90
CA MET A 1 -9.93 31.48 4.86
C MET A 1 -9.05 30.26 5.04
N THR A 2 -9.58 29.25 5.70
CA THR A 2 -8.98 27.93 5.88
C THR A 2 -8.89 27.26 4.51
N GLN A 3 -7.65 26.98 4.06
CA GLN A 3 -7.43 26.16 2.87
C GLN A 3 -7.93 24.75 3.19
N ASP A 4 -9.07 24.38 2.59
CA ASP A 4 -9.47 22.99 2.42
C ASP A 4 -8.37 22.29 1.63
N THR A 5 -7.42 21.75 2.38
CA THR A 5 -6.45 20.81 1.86
C THR A 5 -7.28 19.59 1.50
N GLN A 6 -7.72 19.50 0.24
CA GLN A 6 -8.33 18.29 -0.28
C GLN A 6 -7.32 17.17 -0.09
N THR A 7 -7.43 16.48 1.05
CA THR A 7 -6.91 15.14 1.21
C THR A 7 -7.62 14.32 0.15
N GLN A 8 -7.02 14.22 -1.04
CA GLN A 8 -7.30 13.14 -1.96
C GLN A 8 -7.10 11.86 -1.16
N ASP A 9 -8.19 11.38 -0.58
CA ASP A 9 -8.21 10.16 0.17
C ASP A 9 -7.85 9.06 -0.82
N LEU A 10 -6.74 8.39 -0.53
CA LEU A 10 -6.38 7.18 -1.24
C LEU A 10 -7.56 6.22 -1.07
N LYS A 11 -8.34 6.02 -2.14
CA LYS A 11 -9.41 5.03 -2.18
C LYS A 11 -8.77 3.67 -1.93
N GLN A 12 -9.13 3.02 -0.84
CA GLN A 12 -8.79 1.61 -0.64
C GLN A 12 -9.34 0.81 -1.84
N PRO A 13 -8.59 -0.18 -2.35
CA PRO A 13 -9.06 -0.94 -3.47
C PRO A 13 -10.24 -1.78 -3.00
N ILE A 14 -11.23 -1.90 -3.86
CA ILE A 14 -12.41 -2.73 -3.58
C ILE A 14 -11.98 -4.16 -3.17
N GLY A 15 -10.90 -4.69 -3.77
CA GLY A 15 -10.34 -6.00 -3.43
C GLY A 15 -9.89 -6.16 -1.98
N ILE A 16 -9.25 -5.16 -1.35
CA ILE A 16 -8.84 -5.26 0.06
C ILE A 16 -10.06 -5.19 0.97
N TYR A 17 -11.07 -4.39 0.64
CA TYR A 17 -12.33 -4.37 1.40
C TYR A 17 -13.03 -5.73 1.36
N ILE A 18 -13.19 -6.31 0.17
CA ILE A 18 -13.79 -7.64 0.02
C ILE A 18 -12.99 -8.66 0.84
N LEU A 19 -11.65 -8.63 0.72
CA LEU A 19 -10.79 -9.54 1.47
C LEU A 19 -10.95 -9.37 2.98
N ALA A 20 -10.97 -8.13 3.48
CA ALA A 20 -11.15 -7.83 4.88
C ALA A 20 -12.51 -8.34 5.41
N LEU A 21 -13.59 -8.13 4.65
CA LEU A 21 -14.91 -8.67 4.97
C LEU A 21 -14.91 -10.19 5.02
N LEU A 22 -14.28 -10.85 4.04
CA LEU A 22 -14.14 -12.31 4.03
C LEU A 22 -13.37 -12.80 5.26
N PHE A 23 -12.31 -12.11 5.68
CA PHE A 23 -11.57 -12.46 6.91
C PHE A 23 -12.39 -12.25 8.18
N MET A 24 -13.22 -11.22 8.25
CA MET A 24 -14.13 -11.04 9.40
C MET A 24 -15.22 -12.11 9.46
N LEU A 25 -15.66 -12.62 8.30
CA LEU A 25 -16.70 -13.67 8.23
C LEU A 25 -16.13 -15.09 8.29
N ALA A 26 -14.85 -15.27 7.94
CA ALA A 26 -14.18 -16.56 7.91
C ALA A 26 -14.28 -17.34 9.23
N PRO A 27 -14.22 -16.72 10.43
CA PRO A 27 -14.43 -17.44 11.67
C PRO A 27 -15.77 -18.17 11.75
N LEU A 28 -16.85 -17.50 11.38
CA LEU A 28 -18.20 -18.09 11.36
C LEU A 28 -18.29 -19.18 10.30
N GLY A 29 -17.75 -18.92 9.10
CA GLY A 29 -17.69 -19.91 8.03
C GLY A 29 -16.93 -21.17 8.44
N ASN A 30 -15.79 -21.04 9.12
CA ASN A 30 -15.01 -22.16 9.61
C ASN A 30 -15.78 -22.99 10.62
N ILE A 31 -16.45 -22.37 11.60
CA ILE A 31 -17.29 -23.08 12.57
C ILE A 31 -18.39 -23.88 11.85
N ILE A 32 -19.11 -23.24 10.93
CA ILE A 32 -20.22 -23.87 10.20
C ILE A 32 -19.72 -25.04 9.35
N VAL A 33 -18.63 -24.87 8.60
CA VAL A 33 -18.06 -25.94 7.76
C VAL A 33 -17.55 -27.09 8.62
N SER A 34 -16.91 -26.81 9.75
CA SER A 34 -16.43 -27.85 10.66
C SER A 34 -17.57 -28.64 11.30
N PHE A 35 -18.68 -27.98 11.68
CA PHE A 35 -19.85 -28.70 12.21
C PHE A 35 -20.57 -29.49 11.13
N ALA A 36 -20.73 -28.94 9.92
CA ALA A 36 -21.29 -29.67 8.79
C ALA A 36 -20.44 -30.92 8.42
N GLY A 37 -19.11 -30.82 8.51
CA GLY A 37 -18.17 -31.92 8.28
C GLY A 37 -18.03 -32.92 9.43
N SER A 38 -18.56 -32.60 10.62
CA SER A 38 -18.47 -33.46 11.81
C SER A 38 -19.34 -34.72 11.72
N GLY A 39 -20.33 -34.75 10.82
CA GLY A 39 -21.27 -35.87 10.69
C GLY A 39 -22.35 -35.93 11.78
N VAL A 40 -22.43 -34.93 12.67
CA VAL A 40 -23.49 -34.83 13.68
C VAL A 40 -24.82 -34.48 12.99
N ALA A 41 -25.83 -35.33 13.17
CA ALA A 41 -27.17 -35.04 12.66
C ALA A 41 -27.75 -33.80 13.35
N ASN A 42 -28.53 -33.01 12.61
CA ASN A 42 -29.22 -31.83 13.14
C ASN A 42 -28.30 -30.75 13.75
N TRP A 43 -27.01 -30.71 13.38
CA TRP A 43 -26.03 -29.74 13.87
C TRP A 43 -26.46 -28.27 13.74
N TYR A 44 -27.38 -27.96 12.82
CA TYR A 44 -27.92 -26.63 12.56
C TYR A 44 -29.04 -26.21 13.53
N HIS A 45 -29.58 -27.14 14.33
CA HIS A 45 -30.56 -26.80 15.35
C HIS A 45 -29.88 -26.02 16.50
N PRO A 46 -30.53 -24.97 17.07
CA PRO A 46 -29.86 -24.06 18.00
C PRO A 46 -29.28 -24.72 19.25
N ALA A 47 -29.92 -25.77 19.77
CA ALA A 47 -29.48 -26.46 20.98
C ALA A 47 -28.20 -27.26 20.72
N GLU A 48 -28.21 -28.05 19.65
CA GLU A 48 -27.09 -28.87 19.18
C GLU A 48 -25.92 -27.98 18.75
N PHE A 49 -26.20 -26.89 18.04
CA PHE A 49 -25.19 -25.91 17.65
C PHE A 49 -24.50 -25.31 18.87
N ALA A 50 -25.27 -24.90 19.90
CA ALA A 50 -24.71 -24.32 21.11
C ALA A 50 -23.82 -25.31 21.88
N GLU A 51 -24.20 -26.59 21.94
CA GLU A 51 -23.36 -27.63 22.53
C GLU A 51 -22.08 -27.86 21.72
N LEU A 52 -22.17 -27.91 20.38
CA LEU A 52 -20.99 -28.03 19.52
C LEU A 52 -20.03 -26.84 19.67
N VAL A 53 -20.54 -25.61 19.79
CA VAL A 53 -19.71 -24.41 20.03
C VAL A 53 -18.91 -24.52 21.33
N LYS A 54 -19.47 -25.12 22.39
CA LYS A 54 -18.76 -25.35 23.66
C LYS A 54 -17.62 -26.35 23.53
N THR A 55 -17.65 -27.24 22.54
CA THR A 55 -16.58 -28.21 22.31
C THR A 55 -15.34 -27.61 21.63
N ILE A 56 -15.44 -26.39 21.09
CA ILE A 56 -14.33 -25.72 20.42
C ILE A 56 -13.23 -25.38 21.45
N PRO A 57 -12.01 -25.91 21.29
CA PRO A 57 -10.88 -25.60 22.19
C PRO A 57 -10.56 -24.11 22.22
N VAL A 58 -10.06 -23.62 23.36
CA VAL A 58 -9.65 -22.22 23.53
C VAL A 58 -8.59 -21.79 22.49
N ALA A 59 -7.68 -22.69 22.12
CA ALA A 59 -6.68 -22.43 21.09
C ALA A 59 -7.31 -22.13 19.71
N ASP A 60 -8.41 -22.80 19.38
CA ASP A 60 -9.15 -22.55 18.13
C ASP A 60 -9.87 -21.20 18.18
N TRP A 61 -10.40 -20.80 19.34
CA TRP A 61 -10.94 -19.45 19.52
C TRP A 61 -9.89 -18.35 19.34
N LEU A 62 -8.68 -18.55 19.85
CA LEU A 62 -7.58 -17.61 19.64
C LEU A 62 -7.19 -17.53 18.16
N TRP A 63 -7.17 -18.65 17.46
CA TRP A 63 -6.93 -18.71 16.02
C TRP A 63 -8.03 -17.98 15.23
N LEU A 64 -9.30 -18.25 15.51
CA LEU A 64 -10.45 -17.58 14.92
C LEU A 64 -10.42 -16.06 15.17
N ALA A 65 -10.08 -15.65 16.40
CA ALA A 65 -9.92 -14.24 16.76
C ALA A 65 -8.77 -13.59 15.98
N GLY A 66 -7.65 -14.29 15.78
CA GLY A 66 -6.53 -13.81 14.97
C GLY A 66 -6.94 -13.51 13.52
N ILE A 67 -7.75 -14.39 12.90
CA ILE A 67 -8.30 -14.18 11.56
C ILE A 67 -9.22 -12.95 11.54
N PHE A 68 -10.11 -12.82 12.53
CA PHE A 68 -11.02 -11.68 12.65
C PHE A 68 -10.26 -10.34 12.81
N ILE A 69 -9.26 -10.32 13.70
CA ILE A 69 -8.41 -9.15 13.95
C ILE A 69 -7.63 -8.78 12.68
N ALA A 70 -7.13 -9.76 11.92
CA ALA A 70 -6.49 -9.49 10.63
C ALA A 70 -7.47 -8.81 9.66
N GLY A 71 -8.72 -9.27 9.59
CA GLY A 71 -9.79 -8.63 8.81
C GLY A 71 -10.05 -7.18 9.22
N LEU A 72 -10.23 -6.92 10.52
CA LEU A 72 -10.41 -5.56 11.03
C LEU A 72 -9.20 -4.66 10.74
N ALA A 73 -8.00 -5.19 10.94
CA ALA A 73 -6.76 -4.44 10.75
C ALA A 73 -6.52 -4.09 9.26
N LEU A 74 -6.97 -4.94 8.32
CA LEU A 74 -6.96 -4.65 6.88
C LEU A 74 -7.92 -3.52 6.47
N LEU A 75 -9.01 -3.29 7.23
CA LEU A 75 -9.90 -2.14 7.00
C LEU A 75 -9.25 -0.82 7.39
N MET A 76 -8.32 -0.82 8.35
CA MET A 76 -7.70 0.40 8.85
C MET A 76 -6.56 0.87 7.94
N ARG A 77 -6.63 2.13 7.47
CA ARG A 77 -5.59 2.73 6.61
C ARG A 77 -4.41 3.26 7.43
N HIS A 78 -3.76 2.40 8.21
CA HIS A 78 -2.63 2.79 9.06
C HIS A 78 -1.48 1.77 9.01
N LYS A 79 -0.22 2.26 9.07
CA LYS A 79 0.98 1.41 8.96
C LYS A 79 1.04 0.35 10.06
N SER A 80 0.66 0.71 11.28
CA SER A 80 0.61 -0.24 12.40
C SER A 80 -0.52 -1.26 12.24
N ALA A 81 -1.68 -0.87 11.70
CA ALA A 81 -2.78 -1.80 11.48
C ALA A 81 -2.42 -2.83 10.41
N TRP A 82 -1.78 -2.42 9.31
CA TRP A 82 -1.24 -3.36 8.34
C TRP A 82 -0.21 -4.32 8.96
N LEU A 83 0.69 -3.82 9.81
CA LEU A 83 1.65 -4.67 10.51
C LEU A 83 0.94 -5.67 11.45
N ILE A 84 -0.09 -5.24 12.17
CA ILE A 84 -0.92 -6.10 13.02
C ILE A 84 -1.59 -7.18 12.17
N ALA A 85 -2.14 -6.84 11.00
CA ALA A 85 -2.73 -7.81 10.09
C ALA A 85 -1.71 -8.86 9.64
N VAL A 86 -0.52 -8.44 9.20
CA VAL A 86 0.55 -9.36 8.80
C VAL A 86 0.98 -10.25 9.97
N MET A 87 1.19 -9.69 11.16
CA MET A 87 1.56 -10.46 12.34
C MET A 87 0.48 -11.49 12.71
N ALA A 88 -0.80 -11.10 12.70
CA ALA A 88 -1.91 -12.01 12.95
C ALA A 88 -1.96 -13.15 11.91
N LEU A 89 -1.80 -12.83 10.63
CA LEU A 89 -1.75 -13.83 9.54
C LEU A 89 -0.55 -14.77 9.67
N LEU A 90 0.62 -14.28 10.08
CA LEU A 90 1.79 -15.11 10.34
C LEU A 90 1.57 -16.07 11.53
N ILE A 91 0.92 -15.60 12.59
CA ILE A 91 0.54 -16.46 13.73
C ILE A 91 -0.46 -17.54 13.27
N VAL A 92 -1.50 -17.14 12.53
CA VAL A 92 -2.49 -18.07 11.95
C VAL A 92 -1.82 -19.11 11.06
N LEU A 93 -0.88 -18.70 10.20
CA LEU A 93 -0.11 -19.59 9.35
C LEU A 93 0.75 -20.55 10.17
N ALA A 94 1.45 -20.07 11.18
CA ALA A 94 2.27 -20.88 12.07
C ALA A 94 1.43 -21.94 12.82
N MET A 95 0.28 -21.53 13.36
CA MET A 95 -0.66 -22.44 14.04
C MET A 95 -1.20 -23.51 13.08
N ASN A 96 -1.64 -23.13 11.89
CA ASN A 96 -2.13 -24.08 10.88
C ASN A 96 -1.03 -25.04 10.42
N THR A 97 0.19 -24.53 10.21
CA THR A 97 1.35 -25.35 9.82
C THR A 97 1.68 -26.35 10.93
N TYR A 98 1.75 -25.90 12.18
CA TYR A 98 1.96 -26.79 13.32
C TYR A 98 0.89 -27.89 13.39
N ARG A 99 -0.40 -27.52 13.30
CA ARG A 99 -1.52 -28.48 13.29
C ARG A 99 -1.46 -29.47 12.14
N ALA A 100 -1.02 -29.05 10.94
CA ALA A 100 -0.88 -29.95 9.81
C ALA A 100 0.08 -31.12 10.10
N PHE A 101 1.10 -30.90 10.93
CA PHE A 101 2.09 -31.92 11.32
C PHE A 101 1.76 -32.65 12.62
N THR A 102 0.80 -32.16 13.41
CA THR A 102 0.49 -32.70 14.75
C THR A 102 -0.95 -33.19 14.86
N ILE A 103 -1.71 -33.27 13.76
CA ILE A 103 -3.04 -33.85 13.78
C ILE A 103 -2.94 -35.30 14.25
N ASP A 104 -3.65 -35.57 15.33
CA ASP A 104 -3.82 -36.91 15.86
C ASP A 104 -4.83 -37.68 15.00
N ASP A 105 -4.52 -38.93 14.66
CA ASP A 105 -5.40 -39.78 13.83
C ASP A 105 -6.68 -40.19 14.59
N THR A 106 -6.78 -39.85 15.88
CA THR A 106 -7.96 -40.06 16.73
C THR A 106 -9.08 -39.04 16.50
N VAL A 107 -8.83 -37.97 15.74
CA VAL A 107 -9.83 -36.94 15.42
C VAL A 107 -10.87 -37.50 14.44
N LEU A 108 -12.15 -37.11 14.62
CA LEU A 108 -13.23 -37.49 13.70
C LEU A 108 -12.94 -36.93 12.29
N ASN A 109 -12.85 -37.81 11.29
CA ASN A 109 -12.50 -37.47 9.90
C ASN A 109 -11.16 -36.70 9.74
N PRO A 110 -10.01 -37.32 10.09
CA PRO A 110 -8.72 -36.62 10.11
C PRO A 110 -8.30 -36.16 8.70
N GLU A 111 -8.67 -36.91 7.66
CA GLU A 111 -8.41 -36.55 6.25
C GLU A 111 -9.13 -35.26 5.83
N PHE A 112 -10.40 -35.08 6.24
CA PHE A 112 -11.14 -33.87 5.94
C PHE A 112 -10.50 -32.64 6.63
N VAL A 113 -10.13 -32.80 7.91
CA VAL A 113 -9.47 -31.73 8.68
C VAL A 113 -8.10 -31.39 8.08
N ARG A 114 -7.31 -32.38 7.66
CA ARG A 114 -6.03 -32.16 6.98
C ARG A 114 -6.20 -31.35 5.69
N VAL A 115 -7.16 -31.71 4.84
CA VAL A 115 -7.46 -30.96 3.61
C VAL A 115 -7.88 -29.52 3.94
N GLN A 116 -8.75 -29.33 4.93
CA GLN A 116 -9.17 -27.99 5.36
C GLN A 116 -7.99 -27.13 5.84
N ILE A 117 -7.07 -27.70 6.62
CA ILE A 117 -5.86 -27.01 7.08
C ILE A 117 -4.94 -26.66 5.93
N LEU A 118 -4.69 -27.58 4.98
CA LEU A 118 -3.85 -27.31 3.81
C LEU A 118 -4.42 -26.19 2.94
N ILE A 119 -5.75 -26.19 2.71
CA ILE A 119 -6.43 -25.09 2.03
C ILE A 119 -6.26 -23.78 2.81
N SER A 120 -6.43 -23.82 4.14
CA SER A 120 -6.25 -22.65 5.00
C SER A 120 -4.83 -22.07 4.94
N ILE A 121 -3.80 -22.94 4.91
CA ILE A 121 -2.39 -22.54 4.72
C ILE A 121 -2.21 -21.84 3.38
N LEU A 122 -2.70 -22.44 2.28
CA LEU A 122 -2.56 -21.89 0.93
C LEU A 122 -3.27 -20.55 0.77
N VAL A 123 -4.47 -20.42 1.32
CA VAL A 123 -5.23 -19.15 1.34
C VAL A 123 -4.49 -18.10 2.17
N THR A 124 -4.05 -18.44 3.38
CA THR A 124 -3.32 -17.50 4.26
C THR A 124 -2.03 -17.02 3.59
N PHE A 125 -1.29 -17.93 2.95
CA PHE A 125 -0.06 -17.60 2.23
C PHE A 125 -0.32 -16.69 1.02
N SER A 126 -1.36 -16.98 0.23
CA SER A 126 -1.76 -16.15 -0.90
C SER A 126 -2.18 -14.74 -0.45
N VAL A 127 -2.90 -14.64 0.67
CA VAL A 127 -3.29 -13.36 1.26
C VAL A 127 -2.10 -12.60 1.82
N LEU A 128 -1.12 -13.27 2.43
CA LEU A 128 0.13 -12.64 2.84
C LEU A 128 0.88 -12.06 1.64
N ILE A 129 1.01 -12.81 0.54
CA ILE A 129 1.60 -12.30 -0.71
C ILE A 129 0.86 -11.04 -1.16
N ILE A 130 -0.47 -11.11 -1.27
CA ILE A 130 -1.29 -9.95 -1.66
C ILE A 130 -1.08 -8.80 -0.68
N ALA A 131 -1.05 -9.04 0.63
CA ALA A 131 -0.86 -8.00 1.65
C ALA A 131 0.53 -7.34 1.53
N PHE A 132 1.58 -8.09 1.18
CA PHE A 132 2.92 -7.57 0.94
C PHE A 132 3.03 -6.76 -0.35
N TYR A 133 2.45 -7.23 -1.46
CA TYR A 133 2.49 -6.52 -2.74
C TYR A 133 1.52 -5.34 -2.80
N ALA A 134 0.29 -5.55 -2.31
CA ALA A 134 -0.70 -4.51 -2.14
C ALA A 134 -0.39 -3.61 -0.93
N ARG A 135 0.74 -3.74 -0.23
CA ARG A 135 1.23 -2.72 0.73
C ARG A 135 1.37 -1.35 0.06
N TYR A 136 1.74 -1.36 -1.22
CA TYR A 136 2.00 -0.20 -2.06
C TYR A 136 0.80 -0.04 -2.99
N PRO A 137 0.02 1.08 -3.02
CA PRO A 137 0.25 2.46 -2.57
C PRO A 137 -0.60 2.92 -1.35
N TYR A 138 -1.13 2.02 -0.51
CA TYR A 138 -2.08 2.37 0.57
C TYR A 138 -1.45 3.03 1.79
N LEU A 139 -0.17 2.76 2.03
CA LEU A 139 0.55 3.25 3.20
C LEU A 139 1.59 4.32 2.86
N ASP A 140 1.96 4.44 1.60
CA ASP A 140 2.92 5.45 1.14
C ASP A 140 2.43 6.12 -0.14
N ARG A 141 1.95 7.36 0.03
CA ARG A 141 1.36 8.21 -1.02
C ARG A 141 2.33 8.49 -2.18
N ARG A 142 3.62 8.20 -1.99
CA ARG A 142 4.71 8.43 -2.95
C ARG A 142 5.16 7.17 -3.71
N GLN A 143 4.69 5.98 -3.36
CA GLN A 143 5.04 4.72 -4.04
C GLN A 143 3.95 4.34 -5.03
N GLN A 144 4.36 3.97 -6.25
CA GLN A 144 3.46 3.47 -7.29
C GLN A 144 3.41 1.93 -7.19
N TRP A 145 2.31 1.31 -7.65
CA TRP A 145 2.11 -0.14 -7.62
C TRP A 145 3.24 -0.94 -8.29
N MET A 146 3.85 -0.39 -9.35
CA MET A 146 4.83 -1.10 -10.17
C MET A 146 6.21 -0.44 -10.25
N PHE A 147 6.39 0.75 -9.66
CA PHE A 147 7.64 1.51 -9.79
C PHE A 147 8.11 2.01 -8.43
N PRO A 148 9.42 1.87 -8.11
CA PRO A 148 9.98 2.43 -6.89
C PRO A 148 9.80 3.94 -6.87
N THR A 149 9.60 4.53 -5.68
CA THR A 149 9.54 5.99 -5.54
C THR A 149 10.81 6.59 -6.13
N ALA A 150 10.63 7.55 -7.03
CA ALA A 150 11.72 8.29 -7.63
C ALA A 150 12.61 8.89 -6.53
N HIS A 151 13.85 8.40 -6.44
CA HIS A 151 14.85 8.90 -5.51
C HIS A 151 15.03 10.41 -5.72
N ARG A 152 15.06 11.18 -4.62
CA ARG A 152 15.32 12.62 -4.65
C ARG A 152 16.79 12.88 -4.38
N TYR A 153 17.38 13.69 -5.23
CA TYR A 153 18.77 14.13 -5.14
C TYR A 153 18.77 15.61 -4.79
N ASP A 154 19.48 15.97 -3.73
CA ASP A 154 19.65 17.37 -3.31
C ASP A 154 20.75 18.02 -4.13
N VAL A 155 20.42 18.31 -5.39
CA VAL A 155 21.33 18.94 -6.36
C VAL A 155 20.97 20.41 -6.47
N LYS A 156 21.99 21.27 -6.34
CA LYS A 156 21.92 22.70 -6.61
C LYS A 156 22.37 22.98 -8.03
N SER A 157 21.43 23.25 -8.92
CA SER A 157 21.68 23.55 -10.32
C SER A 157 20.81 24.73 -10.78
N PRO A 158 21.33 25.65 -11.60
CA PRO A 158 20.56 26.75 -12.13
C PRO A 158 19.51 26.26 -13.12
N VAL A 159 18.31 26.81 -12.98
CA VAL A 159 17.13 26.52 -13.80
C VAL A 159 16.43 27.82 -14.15
N ILE A 160 15.93 27.90 -15.37
CA ILE A 160 15.14 29.04 -15.84
C ILE A 160 13.70 28.58 -15.99
N VAL A 161 12.77 29.25 -15.31
CA VAL A 161 11.34 29.00 -15.40
C VAL A 161 10.71 30.01 -16.36
N HIS A 162 10.00 29.51 -17.36
CA HIS A 162 9.37 30.28 -18.44
C HIS A 162 7.91 30.52 -18.12
N THR A 163 7.57 31.72 -17.65
CA THR A 163 6.21 32.10 -17.24
C THR A 163 5.79 33.47 -17.78
N GLY A 164 5.65 33.61 -19.10
CA GLY A 164 5.43 34.92 -19.74
C GLY A 164 6.62 35.89 -19.61
N GLY A 165 7.77 35.34 -19.18
CA GLY A 165 9.05 35.96 -18.89
C GLY A 165 9.99 34.89 -18.31
N GLU A 166 11.28 35.20 -18.16
CA GLU A 166 12.29 34.26 -17.64
C GLU A 166 12.57 34.54 -16.16
N LEU A 167 12.39 33.52 -15.32
CA LEU A 167 12.68 33.57 -13.89
C LEU A 167 13.84 32.65 -13.57
N ALA A 168 14.95 33.21 -13.10
CA ALA A 168 16.07 32.43 -12.62
C ALA A 168 15.76 31.79 -11.26
N GLY A 169 16.11 30.51 -11.12
CA GLY A 169 15.99 29.76 -9.89
C GLY A 169 17.12 28.75 -9.74
N LEU A 170 17.17 28.12 -8.58
CA LEU A 170 18.11 27.08 -8.22
C LEU A 170 17.34 25.86 -7.75
N THR A 171 17.73 24.68 -8.20
CA THR A 171 17.11 23.44 -7.72
C THR A 171 17.50 23.18 -6.26
N GLU A 172 16.54 22.79 -5.44
CA GLU A 172 16.79 22.29 -4.07
C GLU A 172 16.82 20.76 -4.07
N SER A 173 15.88 20.13 -4.79
CA SER A 173 15.81 18.69 -4.92
C SER A 173 15.24 18.30 -6.27
N VAL A 174 15.80 17.28 -6.91
CA VAL A 174 15.37 16.78 -8.22
C VAL A 174 15.13 15.26 -8.13
N SER A 175 14.06 14.76 -8.75
CA SER A 175 13.85 13.33 -8.98
C SER A 175 13.33 13.09 -10.39
N THR A 176 13.28 11.83 -10.82
CA THR A 176 12.71 11.45 -12.13
C THR A 176 11.21 11.75 -12.27
N ALA A 177 10.53 12.09 -11.16
CA ALA A 177 9.10 12.41 -11.14
C ALA A 177 8.80 13.92 -11.03
N GLY A 178 9.75 14.73 -10.57
CA GLY A 178 9.53 16.15 -10.38
C GLY A 178 10.69 16.87 -9.71
N ILE A 179 10.50 18.17 -9.49
CA ILE A 179 11.57 19.07 -9.06
C ILE A 179 11.06 20.08 -8.03
N ARG A 180 11.95 20.49 -7.14
CA ARG A 180 11.75 21.59 -6.21
C ARG A 180 12.78 22.66 -6.55
N ILE A 181 12.30 23.87 -6.84
CA ILE A 181 13.10 25.00 -7.29
C ILE A 181 12.88 26.14 -6.29
N ARG A 182 13.96 26.78 -5.86
CA ARG A 182 13.92 28.07 -5.18
C ARG A 182 14.19 29.17 -6.18
N LEU A 183 13.24 30.08 -6.36
CA LEU A 183 13.37 31.22 -7.26
C LEU A 183 14.20 32.32 -6.60
N ALA A 184 14.97 33.06 -7.39
CA ALA A 184 15.77 34.18 -6.88
C ALA A 184 14.91 35.34 -6.33
N LYS A 185 13.67 35.47 -6.82
CA LYS A 185 12.71 36.48 -6.37
C LYS A 185 11.30 35.89 -6.36
N ALA A 186 10.58 36.08 -5.26
CA ALA A 186 9.16 35.75 -5.19
C ALA A 186 8.39 36.62 -6.20
N THR A 187 7.53 36.00 -7.00
CA THR A 187 6.74 36.69 -8.01
C THR A 187 5.30 36.21 -8.00
N ASP A 188 4.37 37.16 -8.10
CA ASP A 188 2.94 36.86 -8.20
C ASP A 188 2.56 36.25 -9.56
N SER A 189 3.44 36.31 -10.56
CA SER A 189 3.20 35.77 -11.92
C SER A 189 2.99 34.25 -11.97
N LEU A 190 3.28 33.54 -10.87
CA LEU A 190 3.10 32.11 -10.70
C LEU A 190 1.82 31.76 -9.91
N LYS A 191 1.19 32.72 -9.23
CA LYS A 191 -0.05 32.47 -8.48
C LYS A 191 -1.17 32.10 -9.46
N GLY A 192 -1.77 30.93 -9.24
CA GLY A 192 -2.88 30.42 -10.06
C GLY A 192 -2.47 29.74 -11.37
N LYS A 193 -1.17 29.65 -11.70
CA LYS A 193 -0.73 28.84 -12.84
C LYS A 193 -0.72 27.37 -12.48
N THR A 194 -1.33 26.55 -13.34
CA THR A 194 -1.34 25.09 -13.21
C THR A 194 -0.17 24.44 -13.93
N GLU A 195 0.36 25.07 -14.98
CA GLU A 195 1.43 24.53 -15.81
C GLU A 195 2.51 25.59 -16.09
N VAL A 196 3.76 25.13 -16.13
CA VAL A 196 4.94 25.94 -16.44
C VAL A 196 5.93 25.13 -17.27
N GLU A 197 6.77 25.84 -18.01
CA GLU A 197 7.93 25.26 -18.68
C GLU A 197 9.19 25.71 -17.96
N PHE A 198 10.20 24.84 -17.88
CA PHE A 198 11.49 25.22 -17.33
C PHE A 198 12.64 24.53 -18.08
N THR A 199 13.82 25.13 -18.02
CA THR A 199 15.03 24.61 -18.67
C THR A 199 16.13 24.45 -17.62
N PHE A 200 16.82 23.30 -17.66
CA PHE A 200 18.05 23.12 -16.90
C PHE A 200 19.22 23.76 -17.65
N SER A 201 19.92 24.70 -17.02
CA SER A 201 21.06 25.37 -17.65
C SER A 201 22.24 24.40 -17.86
N GLU A 202 22.37 23.38 -17.03
CA GLU A 202 23.47 22.39 -17.08
C GLU A 202 23.15 21.14 -17.90
N LEU A 203 21.93 21.03 -18.46
CA LEU A 203 21.45 19.83 -19.16
C LEU A 203 20.96 20.22 -20.57
N PRO A 204 21.87 20.45 -21.52
CA PRO A 204 21.52 20.96 -22.86
C PRO A 204 20.64 20.00 -23.68
N GLY A 205 20.56 18.72 -23.30
CA GLY A 205 19.67 17.73 -23.90
C GLY A 205 18.21 17.78 -23.43
N LEU A 206 17.89 18.63 -22.45
CA LEU A 206 16.58 18.73 -21.79
C LEU A 206 16.05 20.16 -21.85
N ASN A 207 15.71 20.60 -23.06
CA ASN A 207 15.19 21.93 -23.31
C ASN A 207 13.67 21.98 -23.08
N LYS A 208 13.21 23.01 -22.34
CA LYS A 208 11.79 23.33 -22.14
C LYS A 208 10.94 22.15 -21.66
N VAL A 209 11.23 21.68 -20.46
CA VAL A 209 10.47 20.63 -19.79
C VAL A 209 9.14 21.21 -19.30
N LYS A 210 8.03 20.65 -19.77
CA LYS A 210 6.69 20.97 -19.27
C LYS A 210 6.46 20.33 -17.90
N ALA A 211 5.91 21.09 -16.97
CA ALA A 211 5.59 20.62 -15.65
C ALA A 211 4.31 21.25 -15.08
N GLU A 212 3.63 20.48 -14.24
CA GLU A 212 2.49 20.91 -13.45
C GLU A 212 2.98 21.54 -12.14
N VAL A 213 2.41 22.69 -11.78
CA VAL A 213 2.67 23.36 -10.50
C VAL A 213 1.87 22.66 -9.42
N ILE A 214 2.57 21.99 -8.50
CA ILE A 214 1.95 21.29 -7.37
C ILE A 214 1.79 22.23 -6.17
N GLU A 215 2.78 23.09 -5.93
CA GLU A 215 2.83 23.97 -4.78
C GLU A 215 3.71 25.17 -5.09
N PHE A 216 3.26 26.36 -4.70
CA PHE A 216 4.05 27.58 -4.74
C PHE A 216 3.88 28.33 -3.42
N SER A 217 4.97 28.44 -2.65
CA SER A 217 4.97 29.06 -1.33
C SER A 217 6.19 29.97 -1.19
N GLY A 218 5.95 31.28 -1.16
CA GLY A 218 7.01 32.29 -1.08
C GLY A 218 7.89 32.29 -2.33
N ASP A 219 9.12 31.81 -2.18
CA ASP A 219 10.12 31.65 -3.24
C ASP A 219 10.29 30.19 -3.71
N VAL A 220 9.59 29.24 -3.09
CA VAL A 220 9.72 27.81 -3.40
C VAL A 220 8.61 27.37 -4.35
N LEU A 221 9.01 26.77 -5.46
CA LEU A 221 8.17 26.20 -6.48
C LEU A 221 8.38 24.68 -6.57
N ARG A 222 7.29 23.92 -6.40
CA ARG A 222 7.29 22.46 -6.53
C ARG A 222 6.56 22.06 -7.79
N LEU A 223 7.26 21.34 -8.66
CA LEU A 223 6.79 20.97 -9.98
C LEU A 223 6.79 19.45 -10.17
N LYS A 224 5.84 18.95 -10.96
CA LYS A 224 5.74 17.56 -11.41
C LYS A 224 5.83 17.50 -12.92
N TYR A 225 6.71 16.66 -13.46
CA TYR A 225 6.92 16.65 -14.92
C TYR A 225 5.69 16.14 -15.67
N LYS A 226 5.36 16.80 -16.79
CA LYS A 226 4.27 16.43 -17.69
C LYS A 226 4.85 15.92 -19.00
N HIS A 227 4.41 14.74 -19.46
CA HIS A 227 4.92 14.07 -20.68
C HIS A 227 6.45 13.86 -20.70
N PHE A 228 7.03 13.53 -19.55
CA PHE A 228 8.47 13.26 -19.45
C PHE A 228 8.82 11.87 -19.97
N GLY A 229 9.22 11.80 -21.24
CA GLY A 229 9.52 10.55 -21.97
C GLY A 229 10.66 9.74 -21.37
N TRP A 230 10.75 8.46 -21.73
CA TRP A 230 11.74 7.52 -21.21
C TRP A 230 13.19 7.95 -21.50
N GLY A 231 13.47 8.46 -22.70
CA GLY A 231 14.80 8.99 -23.05
C GLY A 231 15.21 10.18 -22.17
N ALA A 232 14.29 11.13 -21.96
CA ALA A 232 14.48 12.29 -21.09
C ALA A 232 14.73 11.88 -19.62
N ARG A 233 14.01 10.85 -19.13
CA ARG A 233 14.25 10.26 -17.81
C ARG A 233 15.65 9.67 -17.68
N GLY A 234 16.10 8.91 -18.68
CA GLY A 234 17.43 8.31 -18.70
C GLY A 234 18.54 9.36 -18.65
N VAL A 235 18.42 10.43 -19.45
CA VAL A 235 19.39 11.54 -19.45
C VAL A 235 19.41 12.26 -18.09
N LEU A 236 18.24 12.55 -17.52
CA LEU A 236 18.14 13.17 -16.19
C LEU A 236 18.75 12.27 -15.12
N GLU A 237 18.44 10.98 -15.12
CA GLU A 237 18.96 10.04 -14.13
C GLU A 237 20.49 9.87 -14.21
N ALA A 238 21.04 9.80 -15.42
CA ALA A 238 22.49 9.76 -15.63
C ALA A 238 23.17 11.01 -15.08
N TRP A 239 22.60 12.19 -15.34
CA TRP A 239 23.11 13.46 -14.79
C TRP A 239 22.97 13.55 -13.27
N LEU A 240 21.86 13.10 -12.69
CA LEU A 240 21.70 13.07 -11.23
C LEU A 240 22.69 12.13 -10.56
N LYS A 241 23.02 11.00 -11.20
CA LYS A 241 24.05 10.08 -10.71
C LYS A 241 25.45 10.68 -10.79
N SER A 242 25.77 11.45 -11.84
CA SER A 242 27.09 12.10 -11.96
C SER A 242 27.31 13.21 -10.93
N LYS A 243 26.25 13.82 -10.42
CA LYS A 243 26.29 14.83 -9.33
C LYS A 243 26.40 14.24 -7.92
N LYS A 244 26.31 12.91 -7.77
CA LYS A 244 26.39 12.21 -6.48
C LYS A 244 27.83 11.79 -6.10
N GLY A 245 28.82 12.21 -6.90
CA GLY A 245 30.25 12.01 -6.64
C GLY A 245 30.80 13.02 -5.65
#